data_AF-A0A6H1ZZJ3-F1
#
_entry.id   AF-A0A6H1ZZJ3-F1
#
_cell.length_a   1.000
_cell.length_b   1.000
_cell.length_c   1.000
_cell.angle_alpha   90.00
_cell.angle_beta   90.00
_cell.angle_gamma   90.00
#
_symmetry.space_group_name_H-M   'P 1'
#
loop_
_entity.id
_entity.type
_entity.pdbx_description
1 polymer ?
#
loop_
_entity_poly.entity_id
_entity_poly.type
_entity_poly.pdbx_seq_one_letter_code
_entity_poly.pdbx_strand_id
1 'polypeptide(L)'
;MLATDRVHLLDKWSRNYFPFSMEGVVLYLPLWQEDMQGTPLISYDQYHHSCGVTGALWTSQGRTLDGDDYIELNDGSTDSPLNFTTGDFTIWAWIKTTNLTVDNTIFCRGFGDNDGYYWLVNADGRLQVFTNGVVKNQSSYTGAGEILIN
;
A
#
# COMPACT_ATOMS: atom_id res chain seq x y z
N MET A 1 10.05 20.92 -51.02
CA MET A 1 8.94 20.29 -50.30
C MET A 1 9.52 19.80 -48.98
N LEU A 2 9.39 20.60 -47.93
CA LEU A 2 9.95 20.30 -46.61
C LEU A 2 9.00 19.35 -45.90
N ALA A 3 9.39 18.09 -45.74
CA ALA A 3 8.71 17.17 -44.86
C ALA A 3 9.06 17.57 -43.42
N THR A 4 8.06 18.09 -42.70
CA THR A 4 8.16 18.35 -41.27
C THR A 4 8.23 17.00 -40.56
N ASP A 5 9.42 16.61 -40.13
CA ASP A 5 9.60 15.52 -39.17
C ASP A 5 8.89 15.90 -37.87
N ARG A 6 7.63 15.49 -37.74
CA ARG A 6 6.99 15.37 -36.44
C ARG A 6 7.65 14.20 -35.75
N VAL A 7 8.75 14.47 -35.06
CA VAL A 7 9.19 13.65 -33.94
C VAL A 7 8.01 13.61 -32.99
N HIS A 8 7.21 12.54 -33.07
CA HIS A 8 6.39 12.12 -31.96
C HIS A 8 7.38 11.82 -30.84
N LEU A 9 7.71 12.86 -30.06
CA LEU A 9 8.20 12.72 -28.71
C LEU A 9 7.13 11.86 -28.05
N LEU A 10 7.38 10.55 -28.02
CA LEU A 10 6.60 9.61 -27.27
C LEU A 10 6.73 10.11 -25.85
N ASP A 11 5.66 10.75 -25.45
CA ASP A 11 5.60 11.47 -24.21
C ASP A 11 5.96 10.48 -23.10
N LYS A 12 6.89 10.87 -22.22
CA LYS A 12 7.19 10.12 -21.00
C LYS A 12 5.93 9.93 -20.12
N TRP A 13 4.82 10.56 -20.50
CA TRP A 13 3.46 10.34 -19.98
C TRP A 13 2.72 9.11 -20.54
N SER A 14 3.32 8.19 -21.31
CA SER A 14 2.72 6.86 -21.52
C SER A 14 2.80 6.00 -20.24
N ARG A 15 2.15 6.50 -19.16
CA ARG A 15 1.98 5.91 -17.83
C ARG A 15 1.15 4.61 -17.79
N ASN A 16 0.93 3.96 -18.95
CA ASN A 16 -0.12 2.96 -19.12
C ASN A 16 0.41 1.60 -19.60
N TYR A 17 1.59 1.19 -19.16
CA TYR A 17 1.97 -0.24 -19.24
C TYR A 17 2.03 -0.80 -17.82
N PHE A 18 0.85 -0.92 -17.20
CA PHE A 18 0.70 -1.90 -16.14
C PHE A 18 0.75 -3.27 -16.81
N PRO A 19 1.60 -4.21 -16.37
CA PRO A 19 1.62 -5.56 -16.92
C PRO A 19 0.35 -6.37 -16.56
N PHE A 20 -0.66 -5.72 -15.97
CA PHE A 20 -1.89 -6.31 -15.47
C PHE A 20 -3.07 -5.31 -15.60
N SER A 21 -4.30 -5.81 -15.51
CA SER A 21 -5.51 -4.98 -15.50
C SER A 21 -5.65 -4.22 -14.18
N MET A 22 -5.97 -2.93 -14.24
CA MET A 22 -6.31 -2.11 -13.07
C MET A 22 -7.79 -2.21 -12.65
N GLU A 23 -8.57 -3.01 -13.36
CA GLU A 23 -9.99 -3.24 -13.03
C GLU A 23 -10.13 -3.85 -11.64
N GLY A 24 -10.94 -3.22 -10.79
CA GLY A 24 -11.14 -3.63 -9.39
C GLY A 24 -10.01 -3.24 -8.43
N VAL A 25 -8.93 -2.61 -8.90
CA VAL A 25 -7.87 -2.12 -8.01
C VAL A 25 -8.33 -0.84 -7.31
N VAL A 26 -8.38 -0.88 -5.99
CA VAL A 26 -8.81 0.25 -5.16
C VAL A 26 -7.64 1.16 -4.79
N LEU A 27 -6.47 0.59 -4.49
CA LEU A 27 -5.28 1.35 -4.15
C LEU A 27 -4.06 0.74 -4.83
N TYR A 28 -3.33 1.55 -5.59
CA TYR A 28 -2.05 1.14 -6.16
C TYR A 28 -0.97 2.20 -5.95
N LEU A 29 0.03 1.83 -5.15
CA LEU A 29 1.17 2.66 -4.78
C LEU A 29 2.46 1.97 -5.23
N PRO A 30 2.94 2.20 -6.46
CA PRO A 30 4.21 1.65 -6.91
C PRO A 30 5.38 2.44 -6.31
N LEU A 31 5.61 2.28 -5.00
CA LEU A 31 6.51 3.12 -4.19
C LEU A 31 7.97 3.19 -4.67
N TRP A 32 8.38 2.30 -5.57
CA TRP A 32 9.70 2.28 -6.21
C TRP A 32 9.82 3.19 -7.45
N GLN A 33 8.71 3.71 -7.98
CA GLN A 33 8.75 4.58 -9.14
C GLN A 33 9.29 5.98 -8.79
N GLU A 34 9.99 6.59 -9.75
CA GLU A 34 10.68 7.87 -9.57
C GLU A 34 9.71 9.01 -9.22
N ASP A 35 8.52 9.03 -9.80
CA ASP A 35 7.50 10.04 -9.50
C ASP A 35 6.73 9.79 -8.19
N MET A 36 7.07 8.72 -7.46
CA MET A 36 6.60 8.45 -6.09
C MET A 36 7.60 8.95 -5.02
N GLN A 37 8.52 9.86 -5.37
CA GLN A 37 9.47 10.50 -4.44
C GLN A 37 8.86 11.62 -3.58
N GLY A 38 7.81 12.27 -4.07
CA GLY A 38 7.23 13.46 -3.44
C GLY A 38 6.37 13.19 -2.21
N THR A 39 5.79 14.27 -1.69
CA THR A 39 4.68 14.25 -0.74
C THR A 39 3.73 15.39 -1.12
N PRO A 40 2.42 15.14 -1.28
CA PRO A 40 1.76 13.83 -1.23
C PRO A 40 2.13 12.93 -2.41
N LEU A 41 1.96 11.62 -2.23
CA LEU A 41 1.95 10.62 -3.30
C LEU A 41 0.55 10.57 -3.91
N ILE A 42 0.47 10.48 -5.23
CA ILE A 42 -0.80 10.25 -5.92
C ILE A 42 -0.83 8.81 -6.41
N SER A 43 -1.78 8.04 -5.93
CA SER A 43 -1.94 6.64 -6.32
C SER A 43 -2.33 6.47 -7.79
N TYR A 44 -2.03 5.29 -8.32
CA TYR A 44 -2.17 4.96 -9.74
C TYR A 44 -3.46 4.20 -10.07
N ASP A 45 -4.27 3.90 -9.07
CA ASP A 45 -5.64 3.43 -9.24
C ASP A 45 -6.57 4.54 -9.76
N GLN A 46 -7.81 4.16 -10.10
CA GLN A 46 -8.82 5.05 -10.64
C GLN A 46 -9.29 6.14 -9.67
N TYR A 47 -9.01 6.02 -8.37
CA TYR A 47 -9.46 6.95 -7.34
C TYR A 47 -8.44 8.06 -7.06
N HIS A 48 -7.19 7.89 -7.49
CA HIS A 48 -6.11 8.88 -7.34
C HIS A 48 -5.95 9.40 -5.90
N HIS A 49 -5.92 8.47 -4.96
CA HIS A 49 -5.73 8.72 -3.55
C HIS A 49 -4.47 9.57 -3.30
N SER A 50 -4.64 10.64 -2.52
CA SER A 50 -3.55 11.52 -2.09
C SER A 50 -3.03 11.04 -0.73
N CYS A 51 -1.85 10.45 -0.72
CA CYS A 51 -1.24 9.90 0.48
C CYS A 51 -0.14 10.83 1.01
N GLY A 52 -0.25 11.25 2.27
CA GLY A 52 0.81 11.99 2.95
C GLY A 52 1.98 11.06 3.30
N VAL A 53 3.20 11.58 3.24
CA VAL A 53 4.42 10.87 3.67
C VAL A 53 5.03 11.60 4.86
N THR A 54 5.22 10.88 5.96
CA THR A 54 5.92 11.34 7.15
C THR A 54 7.20 10.53 7.30
N GLY A 55 8.35 11.20 7.18
CA GLY A 55 9.70 10.68 7.40
C GLY A 55 10.25 9.64 6.41
N ALA A 56 9.39 8.82 5.80
CA ALA A 56 9.80 7.73 4.91
C ALA A 56 10.67 8.18 3.73
N LEU A 57 11.89 7.65 3.65
CA LEU A 57 12.87 7.99 2.61
C LEU A 57 12.62 7.22 1.31
N TRP A 58 12.59 7.90 0.17
CA TRP A 58 12.53 7.23 -1.14
C TRP A 58 13.90 6.76 -1.62
N THR A 59 13.92 5.58 -2.24
CA THR A 59 15.05 5.00 -2.95
C THR A 59 14.56 4.35 -4.25
N SER A 60 15.48 3.99 -5.15
CA SER A 60 15.14 3.24 -6.37
C SER A 60 14.56 1.83 -6.12
N GLN A 61 14.53 1.37 -4.87
CA GLN A 61 13.95 0.10 -4.46
C GLN A 61 12.59 0.25 -3.76
N GLY A 62 12.12 1.48 -3.55
CA GLY A 62 10.90 1.76 -2.78
C GLY A 62 11.12 2.78 -1.67
N ARG A 63 10.16 2.84 -0.74
CA ARG A 63 10.25 3.65 0.47
C ARG A 63 10.86 2.83 1.61
N THR A 64 11.83 3.42 2.29
CA THR A 64 12.32 2.92 3.58
C THR A 64 11.53 3.62 4.66
N LEU A 65 10.99 2.84 5.59
CA LEU A 65 10.27 3.31 6.77
C LEU A 65 11.01 2.80 8.00
N ASP A 66 11.27 3.69 8.96
CA ASP A 66 11.76 3.34 10.29
C ASP A 66 10.89 3.96 11.41
N GLY A 67 11.21 3.68 12.68
CA GLY A 67 10.69 4.36 13.86
C GLY A 67 9.24 4.86 13.80
N ASP A 68 9.09 6.15 13.48
CA ASP A 68 7.84 6.92 13.43
C ASP A 68 7.40 7.29 12.00
N ASP A 69 7.99 6.66 10.98
CA ASP A 69 7.65 6.86 9.57
C ASP A 69 6.31 6.23 9.20
N TYR A 70 5.54 6.92 8.37
CA TYR A 70 4.33 6.35 7.79
C TYR A 70 3.93 7.02 6.48
N ILE A 71 3.15 6.28 5.69
CA ILE A 71 2.43 6.80 4.52
C ILE A 71 0.95 6.71 4.86
N GLU A 72 0.29 7.86 4.99
CA GLU A 72 -1.10 7.94 5.41
C GLU A 72 -1.99 8.30 4.22
N LEU A 73 -2.99 7.47 3.98
CA LEU A 73 -4.15 7.85 3.20
C LEU A 73 -5.24 8.32 4.16
N ASN A 74 -5.57 9.61 4.10
CA ASN A 74 -6.58 10.21 4.98
C ASN A 74 -7.99 9.91 4.47
N ASP A 75 -8.41 8.67 4.68
CA ASP A 75 -9.67 8.13 4.20
C ASP A 75 -10.66 7.96 5.36
N GLY A 76 -11.24 9.09 5.77
CA GLY A 76 -12.18 9.18 6.88
C GLY A 76 -13.64 8.86 6.54
N SER A 77 -13.93 8.39 5.33
CA SER A 77 -15.31 8.12 4.89
C SER A 77 -15.73 6.68 5.19
N THR A 78 -16.94 6.50 5.74
CA THR A 78 -17.57 5.18 5.88
C THR A 78 -17.84 4.50 4.54
N ASP A 79 -17.97 5.30 3.47
CA ASP A 79 -18.23 4.84 2.09
C ASP A 79 -16.95 4.63 1.29
N SER A 80 -15.81 4.61 1.95
CA SER A 80 -14.55 4.35 1.30
C SER A 80 -14.52 2.98 0.62
N PRO A 81 -13.95 2.88 -0.59
CA PRO A 81 -13.70 1.59 -1.23
C PRO A 81 -12.66 0.74 -0.47
N LEU A 82 -11.94 1.31 0.51
CA LEU A 82 -11.01 0.60 1.39
C LEU A 82 -11.67 0.04 2.66
N ASN A 83 -12.98 0.22 2.85
CA ASN A 83 -13.72 -0.30 3.99
C ASN A 83 -14.06 -1.80 3.83
N PHE A 84 -13.66 -2.63 4.81
CA PHE A 84 -13.67 -4.10 4.72
C PHE A 84 -14.98 -4.74 5.19
N THR A 85 -16.01 -3.95 5.50
CA THR A 85 -17.27 -4.47 6.04
C THR A 85 -18.27 -4.92 4.97
N THR A 86 -18.06 -4.60 3.69
CA THR A 86 -19.08 -4.76 2.63
C THR A 86 -18.74 -5.80 1.54
N GLY A 87 -17.53 -6.36 1.49
CA GLY A 87 -17.17 -7.37 0.49
C GLY A 87 -15.77 -7.98 0.64
N ASP A 88 -15.47 -8.94 -0.24
CA ASP A 88 -14.16 -9.60 -0.35
C ASP A 88 -13.11 -8.65 -0.96
N PHE A 89 -11.85 -8.81 -0.59
CA PHE A 89 -10.75 -7.99 -1.10
C PHE A 89 -9.45 -8.78 -1.16
N THR A 90 -8.45 -8.23 -1.84
CA THR A 90 -7.07 -8.74 -1.88
C THR A 90 -6.11 -7.61 -1.57
N ILE A 91 -5.05 -7.91 -0.80
CA ILE A 91 -3.91 -7.01 -0.60
C ILE A 91 -2.64 -7.73 -1.04
N TRP A 92 -1.77 -7.01 -1.74
CA TRP A 92 -0.47 -7.51 -2.16
C TRP A 92 0.58 -6.42 -2.02
N ALA A 93 1.73 -6.79 -1.46
CA ALA A 93 2.87 -5.89 -1.26
C ALA A 93 4.19 -6.67 -1.31
N TRP A 94 5.25 -6.01 -1.80
CA TRP A 94 6.63 -6.46 -1.67
C TRP A 94 7.26 -5.74 -0.48
N ILE A 95 7.68 -6.50 0.54
CA ILE A 95 8.22 -5.95 1.79
C ILE A 95 9.58 -6.59 2.06
N LYS A 96 10.56 -5.77 2.41
CA LYS A 96 11.85 -6.23 2.91
C LYS A 96 12.07 -5.64 4.30
N THR A 97 12.16 -6.52 5.29
CA THR A 97 12.43 -6.13 6.68
C THR A 97 13.92 -6.20 6.98
N THR A 98 14.40 -5.28 7.81
CA THR A 98 15.76 -5.26 8.32
C THR A 98 15.73 -4.82 9.79
N ASN A 99 16.66 -5.32 10.61
CA ASN A 99 16.84 -4.89 12.01
C ASN A 99 15.58 -4.90 12.88
N LEU A 100 14.76 -5.94 12.76
CA LEU A 100 13.57 -6.11 13.59
C LEU A 100 13.96 -6.30 15.05
N THR A 101 13.66 -5.30 15.88
CA THR A 101 13.89 -5.31 17.34
C THR A 101 12.61 -5.15 18.15
N VAL A 102 11.52 -4.76 17.47
CA VAL A 102 10.16 -4.62 17.99
C VAL A 102 9.17 -5.07 16.92
N ASP A 103 7.90 -5.24 17.30
CA ASP A 103 6.83 -5.51 16.35
C ASP A 103 6.53 -4.23 15.55
N ASN A 104 6.45 -4.35 14.22
CA ASN A 104 6.28 -3.22 13.32
C ASN A 104 5.05 -3.42 12.43
N THR A 105 4.19 -2.41 12.35
CA THR A 105 3.03 -2.41 11.46
C THR A 105 3.49 -2.14 10.02
N ILE A 106 3.08 -2.99 9.09
CA ILE A 106 3.38 -2.84 7.66
C ILE A 106 2.32 -1.97 7.00
N PHE A 107 1.05 -2.25 7.29
CA PHE A 107 -0.07 -1.38 6.97
C PHE A 107 -1.24 -1.67 7.91
N CYS A 108 -2.12 -0.68 8.05
CA CYS A 108 -3.34 -0.84 8.83
C CYS A 108 -4.46 0.04 8.27
N ARG A 109 -5.68 -0.41 8.51
CA ARG A 109 -6.89 0.42 8.55
C ARG A 109 -7.65 -0.05 9.77
N GLY A 110 -7.77 0.79 10.77
CA GLY A 110 -8.13 0.34 12.11
C GLY A 110 -6.93 -0.37 12.76
N PHE A 111 -6.56 0.08 13.95
CA PHE A 111 -5.45 -0.46 14.73
C PHE A 111 -5.89 -0.69 16.17
N GLY A 112 -5.39 -1.76 16.80
CA GLY A 112 -5.73 -2.12 18.17
C GLY A 112 -7.24 -2.31 18.31
N ASP A 113 -7.87 -1.50 19.17
CA ASP A 113 -9.30 -1.59 19.52
C ASP A 113 -10.26 -0.97 18.48
N ASN A 114 -9.82 -0.76 17.25
CA ASN A 114 -10.69 -0.28 16.17
C ASN A 114 -11.04 -1.42 15.21
N ASP A 115 -12.28 -1.42 14.70
CA ASP A 115 -12.69 -2.29 13.61
C ASP A 115 -11.78 -2.09 12.40
N GLY A 116 -11.34 -3.19 11.79
CA GLY A 116 -10.51 -3.14 10.60
C GLY A 116 -9.54 -4.31 10.45
N TYR A 117 -8.35 -4.01 9.95
CA TYR A 117 -7.33 -4.98 9.61
C TYR A 117 -5.96 -4.36 9.66
N TYR A 118 -4.97 -5.16 10.02
CA TYR A 118 -3.58 -4.72 9.99
C TYR A 118 -2.65 -5.92 9.81
N TRP A 119 -1.54 -5.66 9.14
CA TRP A 119 -0.45 -6.61 9.02
C TRP A 119 0.72 -6.06 9.79
N LEU A 120 1.38 -6.93 10.56
CA LEU A 120 2.60 -6.58 11.27
C LEU A 120 3.65 -7.65 11.07
N VAL A 121 4.90 -7.27 11.24
CA VAL A 121 6.01 -8.20 11.39
C VAL A 121 6.48 -8.13 12.84
N ASN A 122 6.54 -9.29 13.48
CA ASN A 122 7.05 -9.39 14.84
C ASN A 122 8.55 -9.14 14.90
N ALA A 123 9.08 -8.81 16.08
CA ALA A 123 10.52 -8.76 16.33
C ALA A 123 11.25 -10.07 15.95
N ASP A 124 10.55 -11.21 15.95
CA ASP A 124 11.07 -12.52 15.56
C ASP A 124 10.97 -12.82 14.05
N GLY A 125 10.52 -11.86 13.24
CA GLY A 125 10.47 -11.96 11.78
C GLY A 125 9.22 -12.63 11.21
N ARG A 126 8.27 -13.08 12.04
CA ARG A 126 7.01 -13.66 11.56
C ARG A 126 6.04 -12.57 11.09
N LEU A 127 5.43 -12.77 9.92
CA LEU A 127 4.30 -11.97 9.46
C LEU A 127 3.04 -12.41 10.21
N GLN A 128 2.29 -11.42 10.70
CA GLN A 128 0.97 -11.63 11.26
C GLN A 128 -0.06 -10.79 10.50
N VAL A 129 -1.21 -11.40 10.25
CA VAL A 129 -2.37 -10.76 9.61
C VAL A 129 -3.51 -10.78 10.59
N PHE A 130 -4.10 -9.62 10.88
CA PHE A 130 -5.23 -9.46 11.78
C PHE A 130 -6.44 -8.91 11.04
N THR A 131 -7.61 -9.43 11.39
CA THR A 131 -8.89 -8.74 11.20
C THR A 131 -9.52 -8.54 12.57
N ASN A 132 -10.05 -7.34 12.79
CA ASN A 132 -10.69 -6.97 14.03
C ASN A 132 -12.10 -6.44 13.76
N GLY A 133 -13.07 -7.00 14.47
CA GLY A 133 -14.43 -6.50 14.58
C GLY A 133 -14.75 -6.31 16.05
N VAL A 134 -14.21 -5.25 16.65
CA VAL A 134 -14.46 -4.85 18.04
C VAL A 134 -15.93 -4.70 18.33
N VAL A 135 -16.70 -4.09 17.41
CA VAL A 135 -18.17 -3.98 17.56
C VAL A 135 -18.83 -5.36 17.64
N LYS A 136 -18.22 -6.37 17.01
CA LYS A 136 -18.70 -7.76 16.98
C LYS A 136 -17.98 -8.65 18.02
N ASN A 137 -17.03 -8.11 18.78
CA ASN A 137 -16.12 -8.84 19.65
C ASN A 137 -15.47 -10.06 18.96
N GLN A 138 -15.04 -9.88 17.71
CA GLN A 138 -14.44 -10.92 16.88
C GLN A 138 -13.09 -10.45 16.36
N SER A 139 -12.03 -11.17 16.73
CA SER A 139 -10.70 -10.96 16.14
C SER A 139 -10.21 -12.29 15.60
N SER A 140 -9.61 -12.26 14.40
CA SER A 140 -8.92 -13.41 13.84
C SER A 140 -7.50 -13.00 13.47
N TYR A 141 -6.55 -13.88 13.74
CA TYR A 141 -5.16 -13.66 13.35
C TYR A 141 -4.50 -14.96 12.90
N THR A 142 -3.54 -14.82 12.00
CA THR A 142 -2.61 -15.89 11.63
C THR A 142 -1.18 -15.41 11.84
N GLY A 143 -0.31 -16.29 12.31
CA GLY A 143 1.10 -16.03 12.53
C GLY A 143 1.90 -17.25 12.14
N ALA A 144 2.15 -17.41 10.84
CA ALA A 144 2.91 -18.52 10.30
C ALA A 144 4.22 -18.01 9.70
N GLY A 145 5.31 -18.76 9.87
CA GLY A 145 6.57 -18.50 9.16
C GLY A 145 6.44 -18.70 7.64
N GLU A 146 5.44 -19.47 7.22
CA GLU A 146 5.04 -19.69 5.83
C GLU A 146 3.50 -19.81 5.79
N ILE A 147 2.84 -18.95 5.00
CA ILE A 147 1.42 -19.09 4.69
C ILE A 147 1.33 -19.79 3.34
N LEU A 148 0.96 -21.08 3.35
CA LEU A 148 0.68 -21.82 2.13
C LEU A 148 -0.75 -21.49 1.68
N ILE A 149 -0.89 -20.68 0.64
CA ILE A 149 -2.17 -20.50 -0.05
C ILE A 149 -2.20 -21.54 -1.17
N ASN A 150 -3.02 -22.58 -1.00
CA ASN A 150 -3.26 -23.60 -2.01
C ASN A 150 -4.10 -23.06 -3.17
#